data_AF-A0AAU7CT18-F1
#
_entry.id   AF-A0AAU7CT18-F1
#
_cell.length_a   1.000
_cell.length_b   1.000
_cell.length_c   1.000
_cell.angle_alpha   90.00
_cell.angle_beta   90.00
_cell.angle_gamma   90.00
#
_symmetry.space_group_name_H-M   'P 1'
#
loop_
_entity.id
_entity.type
_entity.pdbx_description
1 polymer ?
#
loop_
_entity_poly.entity_id
_entity_poly.type
_entity_poly.pdbx_seq_one_letter_code
_entity_poly.pdbx_strand_id
1 'polypeptide(L)'
;MSQPVSEGESNPLVKAEQPRSPLKNPSYPQRVHVHERAHWQGVLESCEARISQAGQKLAVIGAGPNRAPLERLYAQMLGARDQVADSARRLPTETGGLYEEDRHRLEEGVAALDRLFKLWESL
;
A
#
# COMPACT_ATOMS: atom_id res chain seq x y z
N MET A 1 4.40 36.16 -56.20
CA MET A 1 4.36 36.31 -54.73
C MET A 1 3.85 35.00 -54.14
N SER A 2 4.37 34.60 -52.99
CA SER A 2 4.50 33.20 -52.57
C SER A 2 3.26 32.58 -51.90
N GLN A 3 3.08 31.26 -52.09
CA GLN A 3 2.60 30.35 -51.02
C GLN A 3 3.76 30.14 -50.01
N PRO A 4 3.56 29.91 -48.70
CA PRO A 4 3.00 28.66 -48.14
C PRO A 4 2.05 28.95 -46.93
N VAL A 5 1.63 28.04 -46.03
CA VAL A 5 1.90 26.59 -45.78
C VAL A 5 0.55 25.88 -45.49
N SER A 6 0.55 24.55 -45.37
CA SER A 6 -0.51 23.79 -44.70
C SER A 6 -0.07 23.42 -43.28
N GLU A 7 -0.86 23.76 -42.26
CA GLU A 7 -0.66 23.27 -40.89
C GLU A 7 -1.71 22.21 -40.54
N GLY A 8 -1.28 21.19 -39.78
CA GLY A 8 -1.92 19.88 -39.77
C GLY A 8 -3.12 19.72 -38.82
N GLU A 9 -3.82 18.60 -39.02
CA GLU A 9 -4.97 18.15 -38.25
C GLU A 9 -4.66 18.04 -36.75
N SER A 10 -5.09 19.03 -35.97
CA SER A 10 -5.22 18.88 -34.53
C SER A 10 -6.62 18.35 -34.22
N ASN A 11 -6.82 17.04 -34.41
CA ASN A 11 -8.04 16.34 -34.01
C ASN A 11 -8.15 16.38 -32.47
N PRO A 12 -9.08 17.14 -31.87
CA PRO A 12 -9.26 17.09 -30.44
C PRO A 12 -9.93 15.76 -30.11
N LEU A 13 -9.17 14.84 -29.50
CA LEU A 13 -9.74 13.67 -28.84
C LEU A 13 -10.68 14.15 -27.73
N VAL A 14 -11.95 14.35 -28.11
CA VAL A 14 -13.03 14.69 -27.19
C VAL A 14 -13.09 13.55 -26.18
N LYS A 15 -12.62 13.81 -24.96
CA LYS A 15 -12.87 12.94 -23.82
C LYS A 15 -14.38 12.84 -23.69
N ALA A 16 -14.94 11.72 -24.15
CA ALA A 16 -16.38 11.47 -24.07
C ALA A 16 -16.78 11.57 -22.59
N GLU A 17 -17.52 12.62 -22.26
CA GLU A 17 -17.98 12.82 -20.89
C GLU A 17 -18.90 11.64 -20.53
N GLN A 18 -18.46 10.81 -19.58
CA GLN A 18 -19.29 9.70 -19.12
C GLN A 18 -20.63 10.25 -18.58
N PRO A 19 -21.77 9.59 -18.86
CA PRO A 19 -23.08 10.07 -18.44
C PRO A 19 -23.11 10.39 -16.94
N ARG A 20 -23.25 11.68 -16.61
CA ARG A 20 -23.28 12.16 -15.23
C ARG A 20 -24.58 11.71 -14.58
N SER A 21 -24.50 10.62 -13.80
CA SER A 21 -25.62 10.13 -13.00
C SER A 21 -26.18 11.26 -12.11
N PRO A 22 -27.45 11.65 -12.23
CA PRO A 22 -28.02 12.79 -11.49
C PRO A 22 -28.05 12.58 -9.97
N LEU A 23 -27.83 11.34 -9.51
CA LEU A 23 -27.72 10.97 -8.10
C LEU A 23 -26.29 11.08 -7.53
N LYS A 24 -25.29 11.45 -8.35
CA LYS A 24 -23.90 11.61 -7.91
C LYS A 24 -23.50 13.07 -7.96
N ASN A 25 -23.09 13.63 -6.82
CA ASN A 25 -22.52 14.98 -6.78
C ASN A 25 -21.18 15.00 -7.57
N PRO A 26 -21.06 15.79 -8.65
CA PRO A 26 -19.85 15.81 -9.47
C PRO A 26 -18.62 16.42 -8.76
N SER A 27 -18.77 17.08 -7.62
CA SER A 27 -17.63 17.56 -6.82
C SER A 27 -17.02 16.52 -5.89
N TYR A 28 -17.68 15.37 -5.68
CA TYR A 28 -17.12 14.29 -4.88
C TYR A 28 -16.07 13.50 -5.70
N PRO A 29 -14.87 13.26 -5.15
CA PRO A 29 -13.83 12.53 -5.86
C PRO A 29 -14.27 11.09 -6.14
N GLN A 30 -13.96 10.59 -7.34
CA GLN A 30 -14.28 9.22 -7.73
C GLN A 30 -13.32 8.24 -7.07
N ARG A 31 -13.86 7.19 -6.43
CA ARG A 31 -13.08 6.06 -5.92
C ARG A 31 -12.61 5.18 -7.07
N VAL A 32 -11.41 5.45 -7.59
CA VAL A 32 -10.82 4.70 -8.70
C VAL A 32 -10.05 3.46 -8.25
N HIS A 33 -9.49 3.47 -7.02
CA HIS A 33 -8.59 2.44 -6.49
C HIS A 33 -9.26 1.15 -5.96
N VAL A 34 -10.59 1.01 -6.10
CA VAL A 34 -11.33 -0.16 -5.59
C VAL A 34 -10.79 -1.49 -6.15
N HIS A 35 -10.31 -1.47 -7.39
CA HIS A 35 -9.74 -2.62 -8.09
C HIS A 35 -8.43 -3.13 -7.48
N GLU A 36 -7.70 -2.29 -6.74
CA GLU A 36 -6.43 -2.62 -6.10
C GLU A 36 -6.60 -3.39 -4.79
N ARG A 37 -7.83 -3.57 -4.28
CA ARG A 37 -8.09 -4.26 -3.00
C ARG A 37 -7.36 -5.60 -2.89
N ALA A 38 -7.38 -6.41 -3.95
CA ALA A 38 -6.71 -7.71 -3.96
C ALA A 38 -5.19 -7.59 -3.88
N HIS A 39 -4.60 -6.53 -4.45
CA HIS A 39 -3.17 -6.26 -4.35
C HIS A 39 -2.78 -5.89 -2.91
N TRP A 40 -3.45 -4.90 -2.31
CA TRP A 40 -3.14 -4.45 -0.95
C TRP A 40 -3.40 -5.53 0.10
N GLN A 41 -4.44 -6.36 -0.09
CA GLN A 41 -4.69 -7.54 0.74
C GLN A 41 -3.55 -8.57 0.62
N GLY A 42 -3.05 -8.86 -0.59
CA GLY A 42 -1.91 -9.76 -0.80
C GLY A 42 -0.61 -9.26 -0.17
N VAL A 43 -0.40 -7.94 -0.10
CA VAL A 43 0.75 -7.35 0.63
C VAL A 43 0.62 -7.61 2.13
N LEU A 44 -0.57 -7.41 2.71
CA LEU A 44 -0.83 -7.72 4.13
C LEU A 44 -0.62 -9.21 4.43
N GLU A 45 -1.18 -10.11 3.62
CA GLU A 45 -1.04 -11.56 3.79
C GLU A 45 0.42 -12.02 3.73
N SER A 46 1.22 -11.44 2.84
CA SER A 46 2.67 -11.67 2.78
C SER A 46 3.39 -11.24 4.07
N CYS A 47 3.02 -10.08 4.62
CA CYS A 47 3.55 -9.61 5.90
C CYS A 47 3.15 -10.54 7.06
N GLU A 48 1.87 -10.90 7.16
CA GLU A 48 1.34 -11.81 8.20
C GLU A 48 1.98 -13.19 8.13
N ALA A 49 2.20 -13.75 6.93
CA ALA A 49 2.86 -15.04 6.74
C ALA A 49 4.31 -15.04 7.26
N ARG A 50 5.08 -13.98 6.96
CA ARG A 50 6.45 -13.81 7.46
C ARG A 50 6.48 -13.69 8.98
N ILE A 51 5.56 -12.91 9.56
CA ILE A 51 5.46 -12.73 11.02
C ILE A 51 5.04 -14.03 11.70
N SER A 52 4.11 -14.80 11.13
CA SER A 52 3.73 -16.12 11.64
C SER A 52 4.93 -17.05 11.76
N GLN A 53 5.82 -17.07 10.76
CA GLN A 53 7.07 -17.84 10.81
C GLN A 53 8.03 -17.35 11.90
N ALA A 54 8.14 -16.04 12.14
CA ALA A 54 8.93 -15.51 13.26
C ALA A 54 8.35 -15.93 14.62
N GLY A 55 7.02 -15.88 14.78
CA GLY A 55 6.32 -16.33 15.98
C GLY A 55 6.50 -17.84 16.24
N GLN A 56 6.47 -18.67 15.20
CA GLN A 56 6.76 -20.10 15.29
C GLN A 56 8.21 -20.36 15.74
N LYS A 57 9.20 -19.65 15.17
CA LYS A 57 10.60 -19.72 15.62
C LYS A 57 10.73 -19.32 17.10
N LEU A 58 10.08 -18.23 17.51
CA LEU A 58 10.09 -17.71 18.88
C LEU A 58 9.49 -18.69 19.90
N ALA A 59 8.46 -19.42 19.51
CA ALA A 59 7.82 -20.42 20.36
C ALA A 59 8.73 -21.63 20.67
N VAL A 60 9.64 -21.98 19.74
CA VAL A 60 10.59 -23.09 19.90
C VAL A 60 11.88 -22.66 20.62
N ILE A 61 12.25 -21.38 20.54
CA ILE A 61 13.41 -20.82 21.25
C ILE A 61 13.15 -20.84 22.76
N GLY A 62 13.89 -21.69 23.49
CA GLY A 62 13.83 -21.76 24.95
C GLY A 62 14.33 -20.50 25.66
N ALA A 63 14.35 -20.53 26.99
CA ALA A 63 14.96 -19.47 27.78
C ALA A 63 16.47 -19.36 27.45
N GLY A 64 16.92 -18.18 27.03
CA GLY A 64 18.29 -17.94 26.59
C GLY A 64 18.55 -16.45 26.34
N PRO A 65 19.82 -16.03 26.16
CA PRO A 65 20.21 -14.62 26.11
C PRO A 65 19.54 -13.84 24.98
N ASN A 66 19.29 -14.48 23.83
CA ASN A 66 18.73 -13.82 22.65
C ASN A 66 17.19 -13.78 22.66
N ARG A 67 16.51 -14.45 23.61
CA ARG A 67 15.05 -14.52 23.64
C ARG A 67 14.39 -13.16 23.88
N ALA A 68 14.82 -12.39 24.88
CA ALA A 68 14.23 -11.07 25.17
C ALA A 68 14.51 -10.01 24.07
N PRO A 69 15.65 -10.00 23.36
CA PRO A 69 15.80 -9.30 22.08
C PRO A 69 14.77 -9.71 21.02
N LEU A 70 14.61 -11.02 20.77
CA LEU A 70 13.69 -11.53 19.74
C LEU A 70 12.22 -11.24 20.09
N GLU A 71 11.79 -11.39 21.35
CA GLU A 71 10.44 -11.02 21.79
C GLU A 71 10.11 -9.54 21.52
N ARG A 72 11.09 -8.64 21.69
CA ARG A 72 10.94 -7.21 21.36
C ARG A 72 10.85 -6.96 19.85
N LEU A 73 11.67 -7.63 19.04
CA LEU A 73 11.56 -7.53 17.58
C LEU A 73 10.22 -8.06 17.07
N TYR A 74 9.74 -9.18 17.62
CA TYR A 74 8.43 -9.74 17.28
C TYR A 74 7.29 -8.76 17.59
N ALA A 75 7.32 -8.11 18.75
CA ALA A 75 6.35 -7.06 19.09
C ALA A 75 6.42 -5.85 18.13
N GLN A 76 7.61 -5.45 17.70
CA GLN A 76 7.78 -4.40 16.68
C GLN A 76 7.25 -4.83 15.30
N MET A 77 7.43 -6.09 14.92
CA MET A 77 6.89 -6.64 13.67
C MET A 77 5.36 -6.61 13.65
N LEU A 78 4.71 -6.94 14.78
CA LEU A 78 3.25 -6.83 14.92
C LEU A 78 2.79 -5.38 14.72
N GLY A 79 3.44 -4.40 15.36
CA GLY A 79 3.11 -2.98 15.18
C GLY A 79 3.28 -2.49 13.73
N ALA A 80 4.33 -2.94 13.03
CA ALA A 80 4.52 -2.64 11.61
C ALA A 80 3.40 -3.25 10.73
N ARG A 81 2.97 -4.48 11.05
CA ARG A 81 1.83 -5.14 10.40
C ARG A 81 0.51 -4.41 10.65
N ASP A 82 0.29 -3.85 11.83
CA ASP A 82 -0.94 -3.12 12.14
C ASP A 82 -1.04 -1.82 11.30
N GLN A 83 0.09 -1.13 11.08
CA GLN A 83 0.17 0.01 10.16
C GLN A 83 -0.12 -0.39 8.70
N VAL A 84 0.44 -1.51 8.24
CA VAL A 84 0.15 -2.06 6.90
C VAL A 84 -1.33 -2.44 6.78
N ALA A 85 -1.91 -3.06 7.81
CA ALA A 85 -3.31 -3.50 7.81
C ALA A 85 -4.31 -2.33 7.75
N ASP A 86 -4.09 -1.24 8.50
CA ASP A 86 -4.98 -0.08 8.42
C ASP A 86 -4.92 0.59 7.04
N SER A 87 -3.71 0.80 6.52
CA SER A 87 -3.52 1.42 5.21
C SER A 87 -4.10 0.56 4.08
N ALA A 88 -3.85 -0.76 4.07
CA ALA A 88 -4.37 -1.69 3.07
C ALA A 88 -5.90 -1.75 3.06
N ARG A 89 -6.55 -1.58 4.22
CA ARG A 89 -8.01 -1.50 4.38
C ARG A 89 -8.59 -0.20 3.83
N ARG A 90 -7.88 0.93 4.00
CA ARG A 90 -8.35 2.27 3.60
C ARG A 90 -8.14 2.55 2.11
N LEU A 91 -6.94 2.25 1.60
CA LEU A 91 -6.49 2.54 0.22
C LEU A 91 -7.54 2.33 -0.89
N PRO A 92 -8.28 1.20 -0.96
CA PRO A 92 -9.27 0.97 -2.03
C PRO A 92 -10.48 1.93 -2.00
N THR A 93 -10.63 2.74 -0.94
CA THR A 93 -11.76 3.66 -0.74
C THR A 93 -11.36 5.12 -0.63
N GLU A 94 -10.06 5.41 -0.50
CA GLU A 94 -9.49 6.75 -0.45
C GLU A 94 -9.31 7.35 -1.85
N THR A 95 -9.06 8.65 -1.91
CA THR A 95 -8.93 9.39 -3.17
C THR A 95 -7.97 10.58 -3.04
N GLY A 96 -7.20 10.88 -4.09
CA GLY A 96 -6.33 12.04 -4.14
C GLY A 96 -5.23 11.97 -3.06
N GLY A 97 -4.98 13.08 -2.36
CA GLY A 97 -3.91 13.17 -1.36
C GLY A 97 -3.99 12.13 -0.24
N LEU A 98 -5.21 11.73 0.19
CA LEU A 98 -5.39 10.71 1.22
C LEU A 98 -4.96 9.31 0.75
N TYR A 99 -5.15 9.01 -0.53
CA TYR A 99 -4.68 7.75 -1.12
C TYR A 99 -3.14 7.72 -1.15
N GLU A 100 -2.49 8.81 -1.60
CA GLU A 100 -1.03 8.88 -1.62
C GLU A 100 -0.41 8.85 -0.21
N GLU A 101 -1.06 9.49 0.78
CA GLU A 101 -0.64 9.43 2.18
C GLU A 101 -0.72 8.00 2.74
N ASP A 102 -1.85 7.31 2.58
CA ASP A 102 -1.99 5.93 3.05
C ASP A 102 -1.11 4.96 2.27
N ARG A 103 -0.82 5.23 0.99
CA ARG A 103 0.10 4.42 0.17
C ARG A 103 1.51 4.54 0.72
N HIS A 104 1.98 5.76 0.98
CA HIS A 104 3.29 5.99 1.58
C HIS A 104 3.40 5.38 2.99
N ARG A 105 2.34 5.48 3.81
CA ARG A 105 2.28 4.82 5.14
C ARG A 105 2.35 3.30 5.04
N LEU A 106 1.73 2.69 4.02
CA LEU A 106 1.85 1.25 3.76
C LEU A 106 3.27 0.87 3.34
N GLU A 107 3.85 1.59 2.39
CA GLU A 107 5.20 1.38 1.88
C GLU A 107 6.26 1.47 3.00
N GLU A 108 6.16 2.48 3.88
CA GLU A 108 7.02 2.59 5.06
C GLU A 108 6.77 1.50 6.11
N GLY A 109 5.53 1.02 6.27
CA GLY A 109 5.22 -0.11 7.14
C GLY A 109 5.89 -1.41 6.66
N VAL A 110 5.85 -1.68 5.36
CA VAL A 110 6.56 -2.81 4.72
C VAL A 110 8.08 -2.65 4.84
N ALA A 111 8.60 -1.45 4.55
CA ALA A 111 10.04 -1.18 4.66
C ALA A 111 10.55 -1.28 6.12
N ALA A 112 9.74 -0.88 7.11
CA ALA A 112 10.03 -1.09 8.53
C ALA A 112 10.06 -2.58 8.88
N LEU A 113 9.10 -3.37 8.40
CA LEU A 113 9.06 -4.80 8.60
C LEU A 113 10.31 -5.49 8.01
N ASP A 114 10.76 -5.09 6.82
CA ASP A 114 12.01 -5.59 6.21
C ASP A 114 13.26 -5.25 7.03
N ARG A 115 13.33 -4.07 7.63
CA ARG A 115 14.42 -3.69 8.56
C ARG A 115 14.41 -4.57 9.81
N LEU A 116 13.23 -4.87 10.35
CA LEU A 116 13.07 -5.75 11.52
C LEU A 116 13.44 -7.21 11.22
N PHE A 117 13.10 -7.74 10.04
CA PHE A 117 13.53 -9.09 9.63
C PHE A 117 15.04 -9.22 9.45
N LYS A 118 15.70 -8.22 8.84
CA LYS A 118 17.17 -8.21 8.72
C LYS A 118 17.85 -8.20 10.10
N LEU A 119 17.30 -7.47 11.07
CA LEU A 119 17.79 -7.45 12.44
C LEU A 119 17.52 -8.77 13.16
N TRP A 120 16.34 -9.37 12.96
CA TRP A 120 15.99 -10.70 13.48
C TRP A 120 16.96 -11.79 13.01
N GLU A 121 17.32 -11.78 11.72
CA GLU A 121 18.24 -12.75 11.11
C GLU A 121 19.70 -12.58 11.54
N SER A 122 20.03 -11.50 12.25
CA SER A 122 21.37 -11.22 12.79
C SER A 122 21.54 -11.57 14.28
N LEU A 123 20.52 -12.17 14.91
CA LEU A 123 20.47 -12.57 16.33
C LEU A 123 20.38 -14.10 16.50
#